data_AF-A0A425HLH9-F1
#
_entry.id   AF-A0A425HLH9-F1
#
_cell.length_a   1.000
_cell.length_b   1.000
_cell.length_c   1.000
_cell.angle_alpha   90.00
_cell.angle_beta   90.00
_cell.angle_gamma   90.00
#
_symmetry.space_group_name_H-M   'P 1'
#
loop_
_entity.id
_entity.type
_entity.pdbx_description
1 polymer ?
#
loop_
_entity_poly.entity_id
_entity_poly.type
_entity_poly.pdbx_seq_one_letter_code
_entity_poly.pdbx_strand_id
1 'polypeptide(L)'
;TTLDPAFNATIPEMYEGGNKVRILEFLPGAKLEEVKKAVESPRNSDAQKTYNFTVPILPSEEHQLHVNCTKTAQASSRTDQKSQDCKVTFNIASSAVRAGLAMSAVVGVIASLLQFA
;
A
#
# COMPACT_ATOMS: atom_id res chain seq x y z
N THR A 1 18.40 6.52 3.66
CA THR A 1 17.86 5.39 2.89
C THR A 1 17.30 5.89 1.58
N THR A 2 17.66 5.25 0.47
CA THR A 2 17.10 5.54 -0.86
C THR A 2 16.19 4.39 -1.26
N LEU A 3 14.97 4.70 -1.73
CA LEU A 3 14.05 3.70 -2.27
C LEU A 3 14.38 3.40 -3.74
N ASP A 4 14.21 2.14 -4.13
CA ASP A 4 14.22 1.68 -5.51
C ASP A 4 12.95 0.83 -5.77
N PRO A 5 12.03 1.25 -6.67
CA PRO A 5 12.10 2.43 -7.53
C PRO A 5 12.17 3.75 -6.74
N ALA A 6 12.76 4.77 -7.36
CA ALA A 6 12.91 6.07 -6.72
C ALA A 6 11.55 6.66 -6.34
N PHE A 7 11.47 7.22 -5.13
CA PHE A 7 10.25 7.83 -4.62
C PHE A 7 9.77 8.96 -5.55
N ASN A 8 8.52 8.85 -6.01
CA ASN A 8 7.82 9.87 -6.78
C ASN A 8 6.37 9.93 -6.31
N ALA A 9 5.95 11.07 -5.75
CA ALA A 9 4.62 11.25 -5.20
C ALA A 9 3.51 11.35 -6.27
N THR A 10 3.86 11.71 -7.50
CA THR A 10 2.90 11.92 -8.60
C THR A 10 2.72 10.65 -9.43
N ILE A 11 3.81 9.96 -9.72
CA ILE A 11 3.82 8.72 -10.51
C ILE A 11 4.55 7.66 -9.70
N PRO A 12 3.91 7.09 -8.67
CA PRO A 12 4.52 6.07 -7.84
C PRO A 12 4.75 4.79 -8.65
N GLU A 13 5.95 4.23 -8.51
CA GLU A 13 6.38 2.98 -9.14
C GLU A 13 6.82 1.98 -8.06
N MET A 14 6.55 0.70 -8.31
CA MET A 14 7.00 -0.42 -7.48
C MET A 14 7.43 -1.57 -8.38
N TYR A 15 8.01 -2.62 -7.81
CA TYR A 15 8.28 -3.86 -8.52
C TYR A 15 7.17 -4.89 -8.28
N GLU A 16 6.76 -5.58 -9.34
CA GLU A 16 5.95 -6.80 -9.28
C GLU A 16 6.72 -7.92 -9.98
N GLY A 17 7.07 -8.97 -9.23
CA GLY A 17 8.06 -9.96 -9.68
C GLY A 17 9.41 -9.31 -9.98
N GLY A 18 9.82 -9.27 -11.26
CA GLY A 18 11.05 -8.61 -11.71
C GLY A 18 10.82 -7.29 -12.47
N ASN A 19 9.57 -6.86 -12.62
CA ASN A 19 9.20 -5.75 -13.50
C ASN A 19 8.84 -4.51 -12.69
N LYS A 20 9.28 -3.34 -13.17
CA LYS A 20 8.83 -2.06 -12.63
C LYS A 20 7.45 -1.72 -13.19
N VAL A 21 6.51 -1.40 -12.31
CA VAL A 21 5.11 -1.13 -12.65
C VAL A 21 4.64 0.20 -12.05
N ARG A 22 3.75 0.89 -12.75
CA ARG A 22 3.10 2.11 -12.26
C ARG A 22 1.85 1.71 -11.49
N ILE A 23 1.87 1.92 -10.18
CA ILE A 23 0.82 1.37 -9.32
C ILE A 23 -0.56 1.99 -9.58
N LEU A 24 -0.62 3.20 -10.14
CA LEU A 24 -1.88 3.88 -10.47
C LEU A 24 -2.65 3.22 -11.62
N GLU A 25 -2.02 2.34 -12.40
CA GLU A 25 -2.68 1.64 -13.51
C GLU A 25 -3.64 0.55 -13.02
N PHE A 26 -3.42 0.01 -11.83
CA PHE A 26 -4.22 -1.08 -11.26
C PHE A 26 -4.65 -0.84 -9.79
N LEU A 27 -4.08 0.16 -9.10
CA LEU A 27 -4.53 0.66 -7.81
C LEU A 27 -5.00 2.12 -7.94
N PRO A 28 -6.21 2.36 -8.47
CA PRO A 28 -6.70 3.70 -8.72
C PRO A 28 -6.79 4.51 -7.42
N GLY A 29 -6.18 5.70 -7.43
CA GLY A 29 -6.14 6.60 -6.28
C GLY A 29 -5.14 6.23 -5.18
N ALA A 30 -4.33 5.18 -5.36
CA ALA A 30 -3.26 4.86 -4.42
C ALA A 30 -2.23 5.98 -4.32
N LYS A 31 -1.61 6.13 -3.15
CA LYS A 31 -0.62 7.19 -2.88
C LYS A 31 0.58 6.65 -2.12
N LEU A 32 1.77 7.06 -2.54
CA LEU A 32 3.01 6.88 -1.78
C LEU A 32 3.50 8.27 -1.36
N GLU A 33 3.52 8.54 -0.06
CA GLU A 33 3.81 9.86 0.50
C GLU A 33 4.96 9.79 1.51
N GLU A 34 5.92 10.71 1.42
CA GLU A 34 6.98 10.84 2.44
C GLU A 34 6.44 11.66 3.63
N VAL A 35 6.48 11.07 4.82
CA VAL A 35 6.01 11.72 6.06
C VAL A 35 7.08 12.71 6.52
N LYS A 36 6.80 14.00 6.34
CA LYS A 36 7.63 15.07 6.93
C LYS A 36 7.29 15.19 8.41
N LYS A 37 8.17 14.74 9.30
CA LYS A 37 8.02 15.06 10.73
C LYS A 37 8.22 16.56 10.93
N ALA A 38 7.27 17.20 11.62
CA ALA A 38 7.48 18.53 12.16
C ALA A 38 8.63 18.46 13.17
N VAL A 39 9.60 19.35 13.03
CA VAL A 39 10.88 19.37 13.72
C VAL A 39 10.70 19.35 15.24
N GLU A 40 11.11 18.27 15.89
CA GLU A 40 11.51 18.30 17.30
C GLU A 40 12.78 17.44 17.49
N SER A 41 13.82 18.11 17.98
CA SER A 41 15.16 17.64 18.36
C SER A 41 16.25 17.53 17.26
N PRO A 42 17.28 18.40 17.29
CA PRO A 42 18.44 18.38 16.38
C PRO A 42 19.50 17.32 16.73
N ARG A 43 19.15 16.25 17.47
CA ARG A 43 20.11 15.27 18.01
C ARG A 43 20.03 13.85 17.42
N ASN A 44 19.29 13.63 16.34
CA ASN A 44 19.36 12.36 15.61
C ASN A 44 19.77 12.62 14.15
N SER A 45 21.08 12.58 13.93
CA SER A 45 21.73 12.70 12.62
C SER A 45 21.67 11.40 11.81
N ASP A 46 20.54 10.70 11.86
CA ASP A 46 20.15 9.67 10.91
C ASP A 46 18.74 10.03 10.45
N ALA A 47 18.63 10.78 9.35
CA ALA A 47 17.35 11.18 8.78
C ALA A 47 16.60 9.94 8.24
N GLN A 48 15.95 9.21 9.15
CA GLN A 48 15.12 8.07 8.83
C GLN A 48 13.88 8.59 8.11
N LYS A 49 13.82 8.34 6.80
CA LYS A 49 12.65 8.66 5.99
C LYS A 49 11.54 7.65 6.30
N THR A 50 10.33 8.15 6.54
CA THR A 50 9.13 7.35 6.72
C THR A 50 8.21 7.58 5.53
N TYR A 51 7.62 6.52 5.01
CA TYR A 51 6.71 6.58 3.87
C TYR A 51 5.37 5.96 4.24
N ASN A 52 4.28 6.61 3.82
CA ASN A 52 2.92 6.08 3.91
C ASN A 52 2.48 5.61 2.54
N PHE A 53 2.04 4.36 2.46
CA PHE A 53 1.42 3.80 1.26
C PHE A 53 -0.07 3.58 1.53
N THR A 54 -0.93 4.30 0.83
CA THR A 54 -2.39 4.26 0.99
C THR A 54 -3.03 3.67 -0.27
N VAL A 55 -3.89 2.67 -0.10
CA VAL A 55 -4.67 2.03 -1.17
C VAL A 55 -6.16 2.21 -0.86
N PRO A 56 -6.84 3.22 -1.46
CA PRO A 56 -8.23 3.53 -1.10
C PRO A 56 -9.25 2.57 -1.68
N ILE A 57 -8.92 1.95 -2.82
CA ILE A 57 -9.77 1.01 -3.53
C ILE A 57 -8.92 -0.23 -3.80
N LEU A 58 -9.37 -1.38 -3.32
CA LEU A 58 -8.67 -2.64 -3.53
C LEU A 58 -8.91 -3.14 -4.98
N PRO A 59 -7.87 -3.69 -5.64
CA PRO A 59 -7.92 -4.16 -7.03
C PRO A 59 -8.84 -5.39 -7.19
N SER A 60 -9.22 -5.72 -8.43
CA SER A 60 -9.99 -6.95 -8.71
C SER A 60 -9.15 -8.22 -8.59
N GLU A 61 -7.85 -8.13 -8.81
CA GLU A 61 -6.90 -9.23 -8.71
C GLU A 61 -5.93 -9.00 -7.55
N GLU A 62 -5.35 -10.07 -7.00
CA GLU A 62 -4.30 -9.93 -5.99
C GLU A 62 -3.00 -9.45 -6.62
N HIS A 63 -2.28 -8.55 -5.94
CA HIS A 63 -0.99 -8.03 -6.39
C HIS A 63 0.07 -8.15 -5.29
N GLN A 64 1.29 -8.51 -5.69
CA GLN A 64 2.46 -8.51 -4.81
C GLN A 64 3.47 -7.48 -5.27
N LEU A 65 3.47 -6.33 -4.58
CA LEU A 65 4.34 -5.22 -4.88
C LEU A 65 5.52 -5.18 -3.93
N HIS A 66 6.66 -4.65 -4.37
CA HIS A 66 7.76 -4.37 -3.46
C HIS A 66 8.57 -3.15 -3.86
N VAL A 67 9.24 -2.60 -2.85
CA VAL A 67 10.31 -1.61 -3.01
C VAL A 67 11.56 -2.15 -2.34
N ASN A 68 12.71 -1.86 -2.93
CA ASN A 68 13.99 -2.08 -2.31
C ASN A 68 14.43 -0.79 -1.62
N CYS A 69 15.23 -0.91 -0.58
CA CYS A 69 15.82 0.24 0.09
C CYS A 69 17.31 0.01 0.32
N THR A 70 18.12 1.03 0.07
CA THR A 70 19.56 0.97 0.34
C THR A 70 19.88 1.91 1.48
N LYS A 71 20.56 1.39 2.52
CA LYS A 71 21.15 2.22 3.57
C LYS A 71 22.51 2.72 3.05
N THR A 72 22.62 4.01 2.74
CA THR A 72 23.92 4.66 2.60
C THR A 72 24.59 4.65 3.97
N ALA A 73 25.51 3.71 4.20
CA ALA A 73 26.33 3.70 5.39
C ALA A 73 27.23 4.95 5.37
N GLN A 74 27.13 5.79 6.40
CA GLN A 74 28.13 6.83 6.63
C GLN A 74 29.43 6.09 7.01
N ALA A 75 30.40 6.11 6.11
CA ALA A 75 31.63 5.34 6.22
C ALA A 75 32.44 5.77 7.45
N SER A 76 32.37 4.98 8.52
CA SER A 76 33.40 4.92 9.55
C SER A 76 34.19 3.63 9.35
N SER A 77 35.32 3.74 8.65
CA SER A 77 36.32 2.69 8.34
C SER A 77 36.05 1.82 7.10
N ARG A 78 37.17 1.48 6.43
CA ARG A 78 37.30 1.15 5.01
C ARG A 78 37.23 -0.35 4.71
N THR A 79 36.69 -1.17 5.62
CA THR A 79 36.95 -2.63 5.56
C THR A 79 35.72 -3.54 5.57
N ASP A 80 34.51 -3.06 5.87
CA ASP A 80 33.29 -3.91 5.79
C ASP A 80 32.07 -3.11 5.30
N GLN A 81 32.14 -2.61 4.06
CA GLN A 81 31.00 -1.90 3.46
C GLN A 81 30.03 -2.90 2.82
N LYS A 82 29.34 -3.69 3.65
CA LYS A 82 28.18 -4.48 3.21
C LYS A 82 26.99 -3.52 3.12
N SER A 83 26.54 -3.20 1.91
CA SER A 83 25.29 -2.46 1.70
C SER A 83 24.18 -3.20 2.45
N GLN A 84 23.55 -2.52 3.41
CA GLN A 84 22.36 -3.06 4.05
C GLN A 84 21.17 -2.73 3.16
N ASP A 85 20.96 -3.62 2.21
CA ASP A 85 19.83 -3.57 1.30
C ASP A 85 18.62 -4.23 1.97
N CYS A 86 17.45 -3.62 1.81
CA CYS A 86 16.19 -4.13 2.32
C CYS A 86 15.19 -4.31 1.17
N LYS A 87 14.23 -5.23 1.34
CA LYS A 87 13.09 -5.41 0.45
C LYS A 87 11.82 -5.36 1.29
N VAL A 88 10.94 -4.41 1.00
CA VAL A 88 9.62 -4.26 1.63
C VAL A 88 8.58 -4.75 0.64
N THR A 89 7.84 -5.80 1.01
CA THR A 89 6.81 -6.41 0.14
C THR A 89 5.42 -6.12 0.70
N PHE A 90 4.51 -5.68 -0.17
CA PHE A 90 3.11 -5.42 0.10
C PHE A 90 2.27 -6.45 -0.67
N ASN A 91 1.50 -7.25 0.05
CA ASN A 91 0.50 -8.14 -0.55
C ASN A 91 -0.85 -7.41 -0.52
N ILE A 92 -1.36 -7.03 -1.68
CA ILE A 92 -2.61 -6.29 -1.84
C ILE A 92 -3.70 -7.28 -2.23
N ALA A 93 -4.63 -7.50 -1.30
CA ALA A 93 -5.75 -8.40 -1.50
C ALA A 93 -6.74 -7.87 -2.56
N SER A 94 -7.42 -8.81 -3.23
CA SER A 94 -8.51 -8.51 -4.14
C SER A 94 -9.76 -8.04 -3.40
N SER A 95 -10.49 -7.07 -3.98
CA SER A 95 -11.82 -6.63 -3.56
C SER A 95 -12.95 -7.50 -4.09
N ALA A 96 -12.66 -8.47 -4.96
CA ALA A 96 -13.67 -9.30 -5.59
C ALA A 96 -14.60 -9.86 -4.52
N VAL A 97 -15.81 -9.29 -4.46
CA VAL A 97 -16.88 -9.77 -3.61
C VAL A 97 -17.06 -11.22 -4.04
N ARG A 98 -16.80 -12.17 -3.13
CA ARG A 98 -17.32 -13.53 -3.29
C ARG A 98 -18.81 -13.35 -3.54
N ALA A 99 -19.25 -13.45 -4.80
CA ALA A 99 -20.63 -13.29 -5.23
C ALA A 99 -21.48 -14.49 -4.79
N GLY A 100 -21.38 -14.89 -3.51
CA GLY A 100 -21.89 -16.15 -2.99
C GLY A 100 -22.62 -16.06 -1.65
N LEU A 101 -22.69 -14.90 -0.98
CA LEU A 101 -23.42 -14.71 0.28
C LEU A 101 -23.85 -13.22 0.32
N ALA A 102 -25.11 -12.77 0.29
CA ALA A 102 -26.38 -13.41 0.52
C ALA A 102 -27.48 -12.65 -0.25
N MET A 103 -28.27 -13.36 -1.05
CA MET A 103 -29.62 -12.92 -1.42
C MET A 103 -30.60 -13.85 -0.72
N SER A 104 -30.98 -13.50 0.51
CA SER A 104 -32.19 -14.04 1.14
C SER A 104 -33.27 -12.99 1.01
N ALA A 105 -34.09 -13.13 -0.02
CA ALA A 105 -35.29 -12.32 -0.20
C ALA A 105 -36.29 -12.67 0.91
N VAL A 106 -36.57 -11.74 1.82
CA VAL A 106 -37.77 -11.83 2.66
C VAL A 106 -38.93 -11.26 1.83
N VAL A 107 -39.60 -12.14 1.10
CA VAL A 107 -40.91 -11.87 0.50
C VAL A 107 -41.94 -11.98 1.63
N GLY A 108 -42.21 -10.87 2.31
CA GLY A 108 -43.32 -10.77 3.26
C GLY A 108 -44.63 -10.55 2.51
N VAL A 109 -45.37 -11.62 2.24
CA VAL A 109 -46.73 -11.55 1.71
C VAL A 109 -47.71 -11.11 2.80
N ILE A 110 -48.31 -9.94 2.56
CA ILE A 110 -49.66 -9.46 2.87
C ILE A 110 -50.54 -10.34 3.79
N ALA A 111 -51.06 -9.72 4.86
CA ALA A 111 -52.41 -9.99 5.34
C ALA A 111 -53.09 -8.67 5.74
N SER A 112 -53.76 -8.05 4.77
CA SER A 112 -54.77 -7.02 5.02
C SER A 112 -55.96 -7.67 5.71
N LEU A 113 -56.03 -7.59 7.04
CA LEU A 113 -57.26 -7.84 7.77
C LEU A 113 -58.11 -6.56 7.74
N LEU A 114 -58.85 -6.40 6.65
CA LEU A 114 -59.98 -5.50 6.54
C LEU A 114 -61.20 -6.36 6.26
N GLN A 115 -61.84 -6.94 7.28
CA GLN A 115 -63.22 -7.44 7.18
C GLN A 115 -63.99 -7.31 8.50
N PHE A 116 -64.77 -6.22 8.56
CA PHE A 116 -66.16 -6.08 9.03
C PHE A 116 -66.57 -6.63 10.40
N ALA A 117 -66.84 -5.70 11.34
CA ALA A 117 -68.12 -5.59 12.08
C ALA A 117 -68.19 -4.23 12.78
#